data_AF-A0A2J6MPM9-F1
#
_entry.id   AF-A0A2J6MPM9-F1
#
_cell.length_a   1.000
_cell.length_b   1.000
_cell.length_c   1.000
_cell.angle_alpha   90.00
_cell.angle_beta   90.00
_cell.angle_gamma   90.00
#
_symmetry.space_group_name_H-M   'P 1'
#
loop_
_entity.id
_entity.type
_entity.pdbx_description
1 polymer ?
#
loop_
_entity_poly.entity_id
_entity_poly.type
_entity_poly.pdbx_seq_one_letter_code
_entity_poly.pdbx_strand_id
1 'polypeptide(L)'
;MTGYGTFRQVLAGWAVAGAIGCLMPVAHAQPSVGDAPPEASAQPVRGPLASAQVQPLTLDDTYLPAVPADMNEQIIRIPADASGDVTLETTIYRPSGPGPFPMVVFNHGKMPGDPRDQARSDPLSFAREFVRRGYVVVAPNRRGFAQSGGRYEQDGCDVERNGIGQASDVATTIDYMSKQPYVDAQHIVVAGTSHGGLATIAYGTEAAAGVRALINFSGGLRQDACAGWQDNLTGAFGDYGGRTGVPSLWLYGDNDSVWSASLVTRMFAAYRDAQAAKGEPVADEAEMVDYGAYKDDAHRLVGDRDGVRIWWPPVEAFLARVGMPTAVQYRVRTPAIPNGTGFAALDAIGAVPYLDDAGRSGYRNFLKQYPSRAFAVSNSGAWSWAEGGDDPMAVAVANCQKRSSDPCRLYAVNDTVVWQDSSTATAAAPAAPADGGAAHALASR
;
A
#
# COMPACT_ATOMS: atom_id res chain seq x y z
N MET A 1 39.29 -7.09 31.38
CA MET A 1 40.25 -6.43 30.49
C MET A 1 39.55 -6.23 29.16
N THR A 2 38.75 -5.16 29.03
CA THR A 2 39.11 -3.85 28.42
C THR A 2 39.50 -3.95 26.95
N GLY A 3 38.71 -3.31 26.09
CA GLY A 3 39.07 -3.07 24.69
C GLY A 3 37.95 -2.47 23.84
N TYR A 4 37.42 -1.32 24.24
CA TYR A 4 36.56 -0.46 23.42
C TYR A 4 37.34 0.06 22.20
N GLY A 5 36.71 0.02 21.01
CA GLY A 5 37.22 0.61 19.77
C GLY A 5 36.29 1.70 19.25
N THR A 6 36.54 2.93 19.67
CA THR A 6 36.01 4.20 19.15
C THR A 6 36.26 4.37 17.64
N PHE A 7 35.25 4.79 16.88
CA PHE A 7 35.43 5.42 15.57
C PHE A 7 35.05 6.90 15.62
N ARG A 8 36.03 7.72 15.21
CA ARG A 8 36.02 9.19 15.20
C ARG A 8 35.21 9.75 14.04
N GLN A 9 34.49 10.83 14.32
CA GLN A 9 33.98 11.80 13.36
C GLN A 9 35.14 12.42 12.54
N VAL A 10 34.94 12.55 11.24
CA VAL A 10 35.73 13.43 10.37
C VAL A 10 34.81 14.52 9.86
N LEU A 11 35.03 15.73 10.39
CA LEU A 11 34.59 17.00 9.82
C LEU A 11 35.59 17.40 8.72
N ALA A 12 35.09 17.73 7.55
CA ALA A 12 35.82 18.55 6.58
C ALA A 12 34.81 19.44 5.85
N GLY A 13 34.84 20.74 6.20
CA GLY A 13 34.07 21.77 5.53
C GLY A 13 34.67 22.17 4.19
N TRP A 14 33.84 22.74 3.32
CA TRP A 14 34.27 23.57 2.20
C TRP A 14 33.48 24.87 2.17
N ALA A 15 34.20 25.90 1.74
CA ALA A 15 33.98 27.32 1.92
C ALA A 15 32.76 27.90 1.19
N VAL A 16 32.21 28.93 1.82
CA VAL A 16 31.35 29.96 1.25
C VAL A 16 32.19 30.85 0.32
N ALA A 17 31.73 31.04 -0.91
CA ALA A 17 32.20 32.11 -1.80
C ALA A 17 31.01 33.04 -2.11
N GLY A 18 31.18 34.32 -1.79
CA GLY A 18 30.15 35.34 -1.85
C GLY A 18 29.82 35.79 -3.28
N ALA A 19 28.57 36.23 -3.45
CA ALA A 19 28.14 37.01 -4.60
C ALA A 19 27.89 38.46 -4.14
N ILE A 20 28.62 39.37 -4.80
CA ILE A 20 28.58 40.81 -4.65
C ILE A 20 27.27 41.35 -5.23
N GLY A 21 26.60 42.21 -4.47
CA GLY A 21 25.38 42.90 -4.90
C GLY A 21 25.66 44.01 -5.90
N CYS A 22 24.76 44.12 -6.89
CA CYS A 22 24.58 45.32 -7.70
C CYS A 22 23.09 45.69 -7.69
N LEU A 23 22.81 46.88 -7.13
CA LEU A 23 21.54 47.60 -7.14
C LEU A 23 21.33 48.28 -8.50
N MET A 24 20.14 48.13 -9.10
CA MET A 24 19.59 49.00 -10.14
C MET A 24 18.05 49.05 -10.00
N PRO A 25 17.38 50.13 -10.45
CA PRO A 25 16.17 50.68 -9.83
C PRO A 25 14.86 50.08 -10.35
N VAL A 26 13.85 50.06 -9.48
CA VAL A 26 12.47 49.70 -9.81
C VAL A 26 11.76 50.93 -10.41
N ALA A 27 11.42 50.87 -11.69
CA ALA A 27 10.50 51.80 -12.32
C ALA A 27 9.06 51.29 -12.15
N HIS A 28 8.18 52.13 -11.61
CA HIS A 28 6.74 51.89 -11.55
C HIS A 28 6.11 52.14 -12.93
N ALA A 29 5.48 51.10 -13.50
CA ALA A 29 4.56 51.23 -14.62
C ALA A 29 3.20 50.65 -14.20
N GLN A 30 2.16 51.50 -14.17
CA GLN A 30 0.77 51.10 -13.97
C GLN A 30 0.27 50.34 -15.22
N PRO A 31 -0.48 49.24 -15.07
CA PRO A 31 -1.21 48.66 -16.18
C PRO A 31 -2.55 49.39 -16.38
N SER A 32 -2.76 49.85 -17.61
CA SER A 32 -4.00 50.40 -18.15
C SER A 32 -5.09 49.31 -18.22
N VAL A 33 -6.29 49.66 -17.75
CA VAL A 33 -7.51 48.87 -17.86
C VAL A 33 -7.98 48.87 -19.31
N GLY A 34 -8.14 47.68 -19.90
CA GLY A 34 -8.77 47.45 -21.19
C GLY A 34 -9.89 46.41 -21.04
N ASP A 35 -11.05 46.73 -21.60
CA ASP A 35 -12.36 46.12 -21.35
C ASP A 35 -12.50 44.62 -21.64
N ALA A 36 -13.16 43.91 -20.72
CA ALA A 36 -13.68 42.55 -20.90
C ALA A 36 -15.16 42.59 -21.36
N PRO A 37 -15.62 41.65 -22.20
CA PRO A 37 -17.02 41.60 -22.66
C PRO A 37 -17.98 41.13 -21.53
N PRO A 38 -19.26 41.54 -21.57
CA PRO A 38 -20.17 41.35 -20.44
C PRO A 38 -20.61 39.89 -20.30
N GLU A 39 -20.50 39.37 -19.08
CA GLU A 39 -21.11 38.12 -18.64
C GLU A 39 -22.64 38.21 -18.76
N ALA A 40 -23.24 37.29 -19.51
CA ALA A 40 -24.67 37.12 -19.55
C ALA A 40 -25.16 36.57 -18.21
N SER A 41 -25.87 37.41 -17.45
CA SER A 41 -26.57 37.02 -16.23
C SER A 41 -27.66 36.00 -16.53
N ALA A 42 -27.40 34.72 -16.29
CA ALA A 42 -28.43 33.69 -16.28
C ALA A 42 -29.31 33.89 -15.04
N GLN A 43 -30.57 34.28 -15.26
CA GLN A 43 -31.54 34.41 -14.18
C GLN A 43 -31.89 33.05 -13.56
N PRO A 44 -32.15 32.98 -12.24
CA PRO A 44 -32.55 31.73 -11.60
C PRO A 44 -33.95 31.31 -12.06
N VAL A 45 -34.04 30.11 -12.61
CA VAL A 45 -35.31 29.45 -12.99
C VAL A 45 -36.12 29.20 -11.72
N ARG A 46 -37.13 30.04 -11.47
CA ARG A 46 -38.13 29.83 -10.41
C ARG A 46 -39.27 28.96 -10.96
N GLY A 47 -39.05 27.65 -10.97
CA GLY A 47 -40.10 26.65 -11.18
C GLY A 47 -40.31 25.80 -9.92
N PRO A 48 -41.44 25.08 -9.78
CA PRO A 48 -41.78 24.27 -8.60
C PRO A 48 -40.83 23.09 -8.32
N LEU A 49 -39.80 22.89 -9.16
CA LEU A 49 -38.73 21.91 -8.97
C LEU A 49 -37.49 22.50 -8.26
N ALA A 50 -37.39 23.84 -8.11
CA ALA A 50 -36.25 24.51 -7.46
C ALA A 50 -36.32 24.50 -5.92
N SER A 51 -37.34 23.86 -5.34
CA SER A 51 -37.53 23.72 -3.89
C SER A 51 -37.47 22.28 -3.39
N ALA A 52 -37.08 21.33 -4.26
CA ALA A 52 -36.78 19.99 -3.80
C ALA A 52 -35.45 20.01 -3.04
N GLN A 53 -35.52 20.08 -1.70
CA GLN A 53 -34.43 19.62 -0.86
C GLN A 53 -34.33 18.10 -1.01
N VAL A 54 -33.58 17.67 -2.01
CA VAL A 54 -33.12 16.28 -2.07
C VAL A 54 -32.06 16.17 -0.98
N GLN A 55 -32.44 15.59 0.15
CA GLN A 55 -31.46 15.04 1.09
C GLN A 55 -30.51 14.19 0.24
N PRO A 56 -29.18 14.42 0.27
CA PRO A 56 -28.26 13.47 -0.33
C PRO A 56 -28.64 12.10 0.20
N LEU A 57 -29.04 11.18 -0.67
CA LEU A 57 -29.21 9.79 -0.31
C LEU A 57 -27.81 9.33 0.14
N THR A 58 -27.55 9.40 1.45
CA THR A 58 -26.57 8.53 2.07
C THR A 58 -27.17 7.14 1.86
N LEU A 59 -26.74 6.46 0.79
CA LEU A 59 -26.99 5.04 0.65
C LEU A 59 -26.34 4.41 1.86
N ASP A 60 -27.14 4.12 2.88
CA ASP A 60 -26.70 3.36 4.03
C ASP A 60 -26.39 1.96 3.51
N ASP A 61 -25.12 1.59 3.43
CA ASP A 61 -24.65 0.30 2.91
C ASP A 61 -25.09 -0.90 3.78
N THR A 62 -25.98 -0.70 4.75
CA THR A 62 -26.59 -1.74 5.58
C THR A 62 -27.35 -2.79 4.78
N TYR A 63 -27.81 -2.48 3.57
CA TYR A 63 -28.45 -3.45 2.66
C TYR A 63 -27.45 -4.37 1.93
N LEU A 64 -26.16 -4.01 1.89
CA LEU A 64 -25.15 -4.83 1.22
C LEU A 64 -24.82 -6.08 2.06
N PRO A 65 -24.58 -7.24 1.41
CA PRO A 65 -24.13 -8.44 2.10
C PRO A 65 -22.88 -8.18 2.94
N ALA A 66 -22.91 -8.62 4.20
CA ALA A 66 -21.79 -8.46 5.10
C ALA A 66 -20.71 -9.51 4.84
N VAL A 67 -19.45 -9.07 4.85
CA VAL A 67 -18.25 -9.90 4.80
C VAL A 67 -17.50 -9.74 6.13
N PRO A 68 -17.02 -10.83 6.76
CA PRO A 68 -16.26 -10.73 8.00
C PRO A 68 -14.96 -9.92 7.84
N ALA A 69 -14.36 -9.52 8.95
CA ALA A 69 -13.20 -8.61 8.93
C ALA A 69 -11.94 -9.25 8.32
N ASP A 70 -11.83 -10.58 8.43
CA ASP A 70 -10.82 -11.42 7.79
C ASP A 70 -11.12 -11.69 6.30
N MET A 71 -12.25 -11.20 5.77
CA MET A 71 -12.65 -11.38 4.37
C MET A 71 -12.72 -12.83 3.92
N ASN A 72 -13.17 -13.73 4.81
CA ASN A 72 -13.20 -15.17 4.57
C ASN A 72 -11.82 -15.71 4.15
N GLU A 73 -10.77 -15.28 4.86
CA GLU A 73 -9.39 -15.65 4.58
C GLU A 73 -9.20 -17.17 4.46
N GLN A 74 -8.43 -17.58 3.45
CA GLN A 74 -7.95 -18.95 3.31
C GLN A 74 -6.48 -18.96 2.94
N ILE A 75 -5.74 -19.91 3.53
CA ILE A 75 -4.36 -20.21 3.14
C ILE A 75 -4.38 -21.54 2.41
N ILE A 76 -3.92 -21.53 1.16
CA ILE A 76 -3.80 -22.73 0.34
C ILE A 76 -2.37 -22.91 -0.15
N ARG A 77 -2.10 -24.08 -0.74
CA ARG A 77 -0.83 -24.40 -1.39
C ARG A 77 -1.07 -24.70 -2.86
N ILE A 78 -0.57 -23.83 -3.74
CA ILE A 78 -0.72 -23.99 -5.20
C ILE A 78 0.49 -24.77 -5.73
N PRO A 79 0.31 -25.90 -6.44
CA PRO A 79 1.42 -26.59 -7.10
C PRO A 79 2.12 -25.70 -8.14
N ALA A 80 3.45 -25.60 -8.07
CA ALA A 80 4.27 -24.75 -8.94
C ALA A 80 5.14 -25.54 -9.93
N ASP A 81 5.15 -26.87 -9.80
CA ASP A 81 5.82 -27.80 -10.71
C ASP A 81 4.91 -28.99 -11.05
N ALA A 82 5.32 -29.76 -12.05
CA ALA A 82 4.53 -30.88 -12.54
C ALA A 82 4.44 -32.05 -11.54
N SER A 83 5.43 -32.21 -10.65
CA SER A 83 5.40 -33.24 -9.60
C SER A 83 4.55 -32.85 -8.39
N GLY A 84 4.30 -31.56 -8.19
CA GLY A 84 3.63 -31.02 -7.01
C GLY A 84 4.53 -30.88 -5.77
N ASP A 85 5.85 -31.06 -5.93
CA ASP A 85 6.81 -30.99 -4.82
C ASP A 85 7.06 -29.53 -4.40
N VAL A 86 7.11 -28.62 -5.38
CA VAL A 86 7.15 -27.18 -5.12
C VAL A 86 5.73 -26.66 -5.06
N THR A 87 5.38 -26.06 -3.92
CA THR A 87 4.07 -25.41 -3.72
C THR A 87 4.24 -23.97 -3.26
N LEU A 88 3.37 -23.09 -3.74
CA LEU A 88 3.30 -21.69 -3.32
C LEU A 88 2.29 -21.53 -2.19
N GLU A 89 2.75 -21.08 -1.02
CA GLU A 89 1.87 -20.60 0.05
C GLU A 89 1.09 -19.39 -0.47
N THR A 90 -0.23 -19.47 -0.48
CA THR A 90 -1.09 -18.45 -1.10
C THR A 90 -2.22 -18.06 -0.17
N THR A 91 -2.32 -16.77 0.13
CA THR A 91 -3.44 -16.18 0.87
C THR A 91 -4.56 -15.82 -0.10
N ILE A 92 -5.80 -16.15 0.26
CA ILE A 92 -7.01 -15.82 -0.52
C ILE A 92 -7.98 -15.07 0.36
N TYR A 93 -8.48 -13.94 -0.15
CA TYR A 93 -9.61 -13.21 0.42
C TYR A 93 -10.78 -13.24 -0.55
N ARG A 94 -12.00 -13.46 -0.06
CA ARG A 94 -13.16 -13.70 -0.92
C ARG A 94 -14.44 -13.07 -0.39
N PRO A 95 -15.28 -12.48 -1.25
CA PRO A 95 -16.63 -12.09 -0.89
C PRO A 95 -17.48 -13.32 -0.53
N SER A 96 -18.48 -13.13 0.33
CA SER A 96 -19.45 -14.18 0.63
C SER A 96 -20.33 -14.45 -0.59
N GLY A 97 -20.55 -15.72 -0.95
CA GLY A 97 -21.43 -16.10 -2.06
C GLY A 97 -20.76 -17.05 -3.07
N PRO A 98 -21.52 -17.57 -4.05
CA PRO A 98 -21.04 -18.64 -4.93
C PRO A 98 -20.03 -18.18 -6.00
N GLY A 99 -20.03 -16.90 -6.38
CA GLY A 99 -19.30 -16.40 -7.55
C GLY A 99 -20.07 -16.65 -8.86
N PRO A 100 -19.39 -16.62 -10.03
CA PRO A 100 -17.97 -16.37 -10.20
C PRO A 100 -17.61 -14.91 -9.88
N PHE A 101 -16.44 -14.70 -9.28
CA PHE A 101 -15.92 -13.39 -8.91
C PHE A 101 -14.76 -13.01 -9.81
N PRO A 102 -14.68 -11.75 -10.30
CA PRO A 102 -13.45 -11.21 -10.85
C PRO A 102 -12.27 -11.44 -9.89
N MET A 103 -11.09 -11.65 -10.43
CA MET A 103 -9.89 -11.94 -9.64
C MET A 103 -8.90 -10.78 -9.69
N VAL A 104 -8.29 -10.48 -8.56
CA VAL A 104 -7.05 -9.70 -8.50
C VAL A 104 -5.94 -10.51 -7.84
N VAL A 105 -4.80 -10.61 -8.51
CA VAL A 105 -3.58 -11.21 -7.93
C VAL A 105 -2.70 -10.09 -7.39
N PHE A 106 -2.27 -10.18 -6.14
CA PHE A 106 -1.37 -9.21 -5.51
C PHE A 106 0.02 -9.81 -5.25
N ASN A 107 1.04 -9.26 -5.90
CA ASN A 107 2.41 -9.71 -5.82
C ASN A 107 3.19 -8.90 -4.76
N HIS A 108 3.70 -9.60 -3.75
CA HIS A 108 4.49 -8.99 -2.66
C HIS A 108 5.84 -8.44 -3.14
N GLY A 109 6.36 -7.44 -2.43
CA GLY A 109 7.73 -6.95 -2.61
C GLY A 109 8.79 -7.90 -2.06
N LYS A 110 10.04 -7.44 -1.96
CA LYS A 110 11.13 -8.21 -1.35
C LYS A 110 11.87 -7.32 -0.37
N MET A 111 11.96 -7.75 0.88
CA MET A 111 12.77 -7.09 1.90
C MET A 111 14.23 -7.59 1.87
N PRO A 112 15.19 -6.83 2.44
CA PRO A 112 16.53 -7.33 2.70
C PRO A 112 16.52 -8.57 3.61
N GLY A 113 17.51 -9.45 3.48
CA GLY A 113 17.60 -10.71 4.23
C GLY A 113 17.19 -11.93 3.41
N ASP A 114 17.09 -13.09 4.08
CA ASP A 114 16.67 -14.35 3.46
C ASP A 114 15.17 -14.25 3.08
N PRO A 115 14.78 -14.47 1.82
CA PRO A 115 13.39 -14.59 1.39
C PRO A 115 12.55 -15.57 2.22
N ARG A 116 13.15 -16.64 2.76
CA ARG A 116 12.47 -17.65 3.60
C ARG A 116 12.04 -17.12 4.97
N ASP A 117 12.77 -16.14 5.49
CA ASP A 117 12.46 -15.52 6.79
C ASP A 117 11.43 -14.38 6.65
N GLN A 118 11.03 -14.05 5.42
CA GLN A 118 10.01 -13.02 5.18
C GLN A 118 8.61 -13.55 5.51
N ALA A 119 7.74 -12.64 5.93
CA ALA A 119 6.36 -12.98 6.26
C ALA A 119 5.57 -13.43 5.03
N ARG A 120 4.52 -14.21 5.29
CA ARG A 120 3.47 -14.51 4.32
C ARG A 120 2.90 -13.22 3.72
N SER A 121 2.56 -13.25 2.44
CA SER A 121 1.91 -12.13 1.77
C SER A 121 0.50 -11.93 2.33
N ASP A 122 0.30 -10.77 2.94
CA ASP A 122 -0.94 -10.42 3.62
C ASP A 122 -1.33 -8.94 3.37
N PRO A 123 -1.89 -8.62 2.19
CA PRO A 123 -2.18 -7.24 1.79
C PRO A 123 -3.57 -6.76 2.24
N LEU A 124 -3.88 -6.79 3.55
CA LEU A 124 -5.23 -6.53 4.09
C LEU A 124 -5.90 -5.25 3.57
N SER A 125 -5.19 -4.11 3.59
CA SER A 125 -5.70 -2.80 3.13
C SER A 125 -6.14 -2.85 1.67
N PHE A 126 -5.31 -3.44 0.80
CA PHE A 126 -5.58 -3.64 -0.62
C PHE A 126 -6.72 -4.65 -0.81
N ALA A 127 -6.64 -5.80 -0.14
CA ALA A 127 -7.61 -6.88 -0.29
C ALA A 127 -9.02 -6.41 0.05
N ARG A 128 -9.18 -5.60 1.11
CA ARG A 128 -10.47 -5.05 1.51
C ARG A 128 -11.12 -4.19 0.47
N GLU A 129 -10.34 -3.37 -0.23
CA GLU A 129 -10.86 -2.45 -1.24
C GLU A 129 -11.37 -3.20 -2.48
N PHE A 130 -10.77 -4.35 -2.80
CA PHE A 130 -11.20 -5.23 -3.88
C PHE A 130 -12.34 -6.18 -3.46
N VAL A 131 -12.27 -6.78 -2.28
CA VAL A 131 -13.34 -7.67 -1.77
C VAL A 131 -14.67 -6.92 -1.63
N ARG A 132 -14.66 -5.66 -1.16
CA ARG A 132 -15.89 -4.84 -1.10
C ARG A 132 -16.53 -4.60 -2.47
N ARG A 133 -15.81 -4.81 -3.57
CA ARG A 133 -16.28 -4.69 -4.97
C ARG A 133 -16.54 -6.03 -5.64
N GLY A 134 -16.53 -7.11 -4.87
CA GLY A 134 -16.86 -8.43 -5.35
C GLY A 134 -15.70 -9.19 -5.99
N TYR A 135 -14.44 -8.80 -5.72
CA TYR A 135 -13.28 -9.53 -6.22
C TYR A 135 -12.83 -10.61 -5.25
N VAL A 136 -12.40 -11.75 -5.78
CA VAL A 136 -11.45 -12.60 -5.07
C VAL A 136 -10.06 -11.98 -5.17
N VAL A 137 -9.35 -11.91 -4.05
CA VAL A 137 -7.97 -11.43 -3.97
C VAL A 137 -7.08 -12.62 -3.69
N VAL A 138 -6.03 -12.79 -4.49
CA VAL A 138 -5.08 -13.90 -4.38
C VAL A 138 -3.69 -13.33 -4.19
N ALA A 139 -3.05 -13.63 -3.07
CA ALA A 139 -1.73 -13.12 -2.73
C ALA A 139 -0.75 -14.30 -2.54
N PRO A 140 -0.11 -14.78 -3.62
CA PRO A 140 0.86 -15.86 -3.53
C PRO A 140 2.20 -15.34 -2.97
N ASN A 141 2.81 -16.10 -2.07
CA ASN A 141 4.24 -16.02 -1.85
C ASN A 141 4.95 -16.76 -2.98
N ARG A 142 5.75 -16.04 -3.77
CA ARG A 142 6.53 -16.62 -4.88
C ARG A 142 7.53 -17.66 -4.36
N ARG A 143 8.03 -18.52 -5.25
CA ARG A 143 8.93 -19.63 -4.88
C ARG A 143 10.12 -19.11 -4.08
N GLY A 144 10.46 -19.86 -3.03
CA GLY A 144 11.55 -19.52 -2.12
C GLY A 144 11.27 -18.41 -1.11
N PHE A 145 10.07 -17.80 -1.09
CA PHE A 145 9.66 -16.85 -0.04
C PHE A 145 8.81 -17.53 1.03
N ALA A 146 8.91 -17.03 2.28
CA ALA A 146 8.10 -17.51 3.40
C ALA A 146 8.04 -19.05 3.45
N GLN A 147 6.85 -19.64 3.50
CA GLN A 147 6.68 -21.10 3.50
C GLN A 147 6.50 -21.71 2.10
N SER A 148 6.68 -20.95 1.02
CA SER A 148 6.68 -21.50 -0.34
C SER A 148 7.90 -22.40 -0.57
N GLY A 149 7.69 -23.47 -1.33
CA GLY A 149 8.73 -24.40 -1.75
C GLY A 149 9.71 -23.77 -2.74
N GLY A 150 10.65 -24.59 -3.23
CA GLY A 150 11.62 -24.15 -4.24
C GLY A 150 12.66 -23.17 -3.68
N ARG A 151 13.34 -22.41 -4.55
CA ARG A 151 14.37 -21.43 -4.15
C ARG A 151 14.12 -20.12 -4.87
N TYR A 152 14.46 -19.04 -4.19
CA TYR A 152 14.50 -17.73 -4.81
C TYR A 152 15.72 -17.65 -5.73
N GLU A 153 15.48 -17.27 -6.99
CA GLU A 153 16.54 -17.03 -7.98
C GLU A 153 16.70 -15.53 -8.16
N GLN A 154 17.93 -15.02 -7.98
CA GLN A 154 18.27 -13.60 -8.08
C GLN A 154 18.67 -13.19 -9.51
N ASP A 155 19.06 -14.17 -10.35
CA ASP A 155 19.57 -13.99 -11.72
C ASP A 155 20.73 -12.98 -11.87
N GLY A 156 21.56 -12.84 -10.83
CA GLY A 156 22.69 -11.93 -10.85
C GLY A 156 22.26 -10.47 -11.08
N CYS A 157 22.83 -9.83 -12.12
CA CYS A 157 22.52 -8.45 -12.51
C CYS A 157 21.49 -8.34 -13.65
N ASP A 158 20.89 -9.46 -14.05
CA ASP A 158 19.88 -9.54 -15.10
C ASP A 158 18.48 -9.34 -14.50
N VAL A 159 18.04 -8.08 -14.49
CA VAL A 159 16.75 -7.68 -13.93
C VAL A 159 15.58 -8.19 -14.79
N GLU A 160 15.78 -8.29 -16.09
CA GLU A 160 14.77 -8.78 -17.04
C GLU A 160 14.45 -10.24 -16.76
N ARG A 161 15.49 -11.10 -16.77
CA ARG A 161 15.34 -12.51 -16.47
C ARG A 161 14.77 -12.75 -15.09
N ASN A 162 15.19 -11.96 -14.10
CA ASN A 162 14.63 -12.05 -12.76
C ASN A 162 13.12 -11.79 -12.73
N GLY A 163 12.66 -10.71 -13.37
CA GLY A 163 11.24 -10.38 -13.40
C GLY A 163 10.42 -11.47 -14.10
N ILE A 164 10.91 -12.02 -15.21
CA ILE A 164 10.27 -13.16 -15.92
C ILE A 164 10.24 -14.41 -15.04
N GLY A 165 11.33 -14.75 -14.36
CA GLY A 165 11.38 -15.87 -13.43
C GLY A 165 10.35 -15.73 -12.32
N GLN A 166 10.19 -14.53 -11.76
CA GLN A 166 9.15 -14.23 -10.76
C GLN A 166 7.74 -14.24 -11.36
N ALA A 167 7.55 -13.78 -12.60
CA ALA A 167 6.27 -13.78 -13.31
C ALA A 167 5.73 -15.20 -13.54
N SER A 168 6.61 -16.20 -13.69
CA SER A 168 6.18 -17.59 -13.88
C SER A 168 5.34 -18.15 -12.71
N ASP A 169 5.62 -17.72 -11.46
CA ASP A 169 4.80 -18.08 -10.29
C ASP A 169 3.45 -17.36 -10.29
N VAL A 170 3.41 -16.14 -10.83
CA VAL A 170 2.17 -15.37 -11.04
C VAL A 170 1.29 -16.08 -12.06
N ALA A 171 1.88 -16.49 -13.19
CA ALA A 171 1.19 -17.26 -14.23
C ALA A 171 0.64 -18.58 -13.69
N THR A 172 1.44 -19.32 -12.91
CA THR A 172 1.02 -20.57 -12.24
C THR A 172 -0.16 -20.34 -11.29
N THR A 173 -0.10 -19.27 -10.49
CA THR A 173 -1.19 -18.88 -9.59
C THR A 173 -2.47 -18.58 -10.37
N ILE A 174 -2.37 -17.81 -11.46
CA ILE A 174 -3.53 -17.44 -12.29
C ILE A 174 -4.14 -18.67 -12.97
N ASP A 175 -3.33 -19.57 -13.53
CA ASP A 175 -3.81 -20.80 -14.16
C ASP A 175 -4.54 -21.70 -13.16
N TYR A 176 -3.99 -21.88 -11.96
CA TYR A 176 -4.64 -22.66 -10.91
C TYR A 176 -5.96 -22.04 -10.44
N MET A 177 -5.95 -20.72 -10.20
CA MET A 177 -7.11 -20.01 -9.68
C MET A 177 -8.23 -19.87 -10.71
N SER A 178 -7.89 -19.73 -12.00
CA SER A 178 -8.87 -19.66 -13.10
C SER A 178 -9.69 -20.95 -13.27
N LYS A 179 -9.25 -22.07 -12.67
CA LYS A 179 -9.97 -23.35 -12.68
C LYS A 179 -10.94 -23.50 -11.50
N GLN A 180 -10.91 -22.58 -10.53
CA GLN A 180 -11.81 -22.64 -9.39
C GLN A 180 -13.22 -22.19 -9.80
N PRO A 181 -14.29 -22.88 -9.35
CA PRO A 181 -15.65 -22.64 -9.84
C PRO A 181 -16.22 -21.25 -9.45
N TYR A 182 -15.58 -20.59 -8.50
CA TYR A 182 -15.97 -19.26 -8.02
C TYR A 182 -15.14 -18.13 -8.63
N VAL A 183 -14.26 -18.41 -9.58
CA VAL A 183 -13.40 -17.41 -10.23
C VAL A 183 -13.89 -17.15 -11.63
N ASP A 184 -14.01 -15.87 -11.97
CA ASP A 184 -14.21 -15.41 -13.33
C ASP A 184 -12.86 -15.28 -14.04
N ALA A 185 -12.55 -16.27 -14.88
CA ALA A 185 -11.30 -16.32 -15.62
C ALA A 185 -11.21 -15.31 -16.78
N GLN A 186 -12.22 -14.45 -17.01
CA GLN A 186 -12.24 -13.43 -18.08
C GLN A 186 -12.01 -12.01 -17.57
N HIS A 187 -12.02 -11.81 -16.25
CA HIS A 187 -11.88 -10.51 -15.59
C HIS A 187 -10.81 -10.61 -14.49
N ILE A 188 -9.55 -10.55 -14.94
CA ILE A 188 -8.38 -10.70 -14.07
C ILE A 188 -7.56 -9.40 -14.06
N VAL A 189 -7.18 -8.98 -12.86
CA VAL A 189 -6.22 -7.90 -12.61
C VAL A 189 -4.99 -8.49 -11.97
N VAL A 190 -3.80 -8.03 -12.37
CA VAL A 190 -2.56 -8.37 -11.69
C VAL A 190 -1.97 -7.09 -11.12
N ALA A 191 -1.71 -7.07 -9.83
CA ALA A 191 -1.15 -5.94 -9.13
C ALA A 191 0.08 -6.38 -8.33
N GLY A 192 0.98 -5.46 -8.04
CA GLY A 192 2.10 -5.77 -7.18
C GLY A 192 2.84 -4.53 -6.73
N THR A 193 3.64 -4.71 -5.67
CA THR A 193 4.42 -3.64 -5.09
C THR A 193 5.91 -3.93 -5.08
N SER A 194 6.76 -2.92 -5.30
CA SER A 194 8.22 -3.09 -5.25
C SER A 194 8.67 -4.22 -6.19
N HIS A 195 9.38 -5.23 -5.71
CA HIS A 195 9.74 -6.39 -6.51
C HIS A 195 8.55 -7.16 -7.10
N GLY A 196 7.38 -7.11 -6.46
CA GLY A 196 6.13 -7.63 -7.00
C GLY A 196 5.55 -6.76 -8.12
N GLY A 197 5.81 -5.45 -8.10
CA GLY A 197 5.46 -4.53 -9.20
C GLY A 197 6.29 -4.81 -10.45
N LEU A 198 7.59 -5.10 -10.30
CA LEU A 198 8.43 -5.59 -11.40
C LEU A 198 7.85 -6.87 -12.02
N ALA A 199 7.56 -7.87 -11.19
CA ALA A 199 7.01 -9.15 -11.66
C ALA A 199 5.62 -8.99 -12.29
N THR A 200 4.81 -8.05 -11.81
CA THR A 200 3.51 -7.71 -12.40
C THR A 200 3.65 -7.18 -13.83
N ILE A 201 4.60 -6.26 -14.06
CA ILE A 201 4.85 -5.74 -15.39
C ILE A 201 5.52 -6.79 -16.29
N ALA A 202 6.44 -7.58 -15.75
CA ALA A 202 7.07 -8.70 -16.48
C ALA A 202 6.04 -9.75 -16.92
N TYR A 203 5.06 -10.10 -16.06
CA TYR A 203 3.98 -11.02 -16.37
C TYR A 203 3.12 -10.54 -17.56
N GLY A 204 3.04 -9.23 -17.79
CA GLY A 204 2.37 -8.67 -18.97
C GLY A 204 2.87 -9.24 -20.30
N THR A 205 4.12 -9.73 -20.34
CA THR A 205 4.73 -10.34 -21.53
C THR A 205 4.17 -11.73 -21.88
N GLU A 206 3.55 -12.41 -20.93
CA GLU A 206 2.98 -13.76 -21.04
C GLU A 206 1.55 -13.85 -20.49
N ALA A 207 0.87 -12.71 -20.39
CA ALA A 207 -0.41 -12.61 -19.71
C ALA A 207 -1.47 -13.53 -20.32
N ALA A 208 -2.18 -14.26 -19.46
CA ALA A 208 -3.34 -15.05 -19.85
C ALA A 208 -4.43 -14.17 -20.48
N ALA A 209 -5.21 -14.73 -21.42
CA ALA A 209 -6.20 -13.98 -22.20
C ALA A 209 -7.27 -13.24 -21.37
N GLY A 210 -7.55 -13.72 -20.15
CA GLY A 210 -8.51 -13.08 -19.23
C GLY A 210 -7.96 -11.88 -18.45
N VAL A 211 -6.67 -11.56 -18.59
CA VAL A 211 -6.03 -10.45 -17.89
C VAL A 211 -6.36 -9.14 -18.60
N ARG A 212 -6.97 -8.21 -17.87
CA ARG A 212 -7.44 -6.92 -18.38
C ARG A 212 -6.55 -5.75 -17.98
N ALA A 213 -5.82 -5.89 -16.87
CA ALA A 213 -5.04 -4.80 -16.31
C ALA A 213 -3.84 -5.29 -15.49
N LEU A 214 -2.76 -4.51 -15.58
CA LEU A 214 -1.60 -4.58 -14.71
C LEU A 214 -1.55 -3.32 -13.83
N ILE A 215 -1.30 -3.45 -12.53
CA ILE A 215 -1.17 -2.31 -11.60
C ILE A 215 0.16 -2.39 -10.87
N ASN A 216 1.03 -1.42 -11.14
CA ASN A 216 2.37 -1.35 -10.61
C ASN A 216 2.46 -0.29 -9.50
N PHE A 217 2.59 -0.71 -8.24
CA PHE A 217 2.79 0.17 -7.10
C PHE A 217 4.27 0.26 -6.73
N SER A 218 4.93 1.38 -7.07
CA SER A 218 6.35 1.57 -6.77
C SER A 218 7.23 0.37 -7.17
N GLY A 219 7.03 -0.19 -8.36
CA GLY A 219 7.70 -1.43 -8.77
C GLY A 219 9.14 -1.28 -9.23
N GLY A 220 9.95 -2.29 -8.95
CA GLY A 220 11.33 -2.36 -9.41
C GLY A 220 12.14 -3.42 -8.66
N LEU A 221 13.42 -3.55 -9.00
CA LEU A 221 14.38 -4.39 -8.28
C LEU A 221 15.69 -3.63 -8.12
N ARG A 222 16.03 -3.32 -6.87
CA ARG A 222 17.24 -2.60 -6.53
C ARG A 222 18.40 -3.58 -6.41
N GLN A 223 19.48 -3.33 -7.14
CA GLN A 223 20.66 -4.19 -7.18
C GLN A 223 21.94 -3.37 -7.01
N ASP A 224 22.15 -2.74 -5.85
CA ASP A 224 23.28 -1.83 -5.63
C ASP A 224 24.67 -2.46 -5.88
N ALA A 225 24.79 -3.79 -5.81
CA ALA A 225 26.01 -4.52 -6.11
C ALA A 225 26.34 -4.61 -7.61
N CYS A 226 25.39 -4.28 -8.49
CA CYS A 226 25.55 -4.34 -9.94
C CYS A 226 25.93 -2.95 -10.50
N ALA A 227 27.00 -2.91 -11.31
CA ALA A 227 27.36 -1.70 -12.03
C ALA A 227 26.21 -1.31 -12.98
N GLY A 228 25.80 -0.03 -12.94
CA GLY A 228 24.73 0.46 -13.81
C GLY A 228 23.35 -0.13 -13.51
N TRP A 229 23.08 -0.64 -12.30
CA TRP A 229 21.83 -1.33 -11.98
C TRP A 229 20.55 -0.54 -12.32
N GLN A 230 20.60 0.79 -12.26
CA GLN A 230 19.49 1.67 -12.64
C GLN A 230 19.17 1.59 -14.14
N ASP A 231 20.20 1.45 -14.97
CA ASP A 231 20.07 1.28 -16.42
C ASP A 231 19.62 -0.14 -16.75
N ASN A 232 20.10 -1.15 -16.02
CA ASN A 232 19.59 -2.52 -16.14
C ASN A 232 18.09 -2.59 -15.82
N LEU A 233 17.66 -1.89 -14.76
CA LEU A 233 16.25 -1.81 -14.37
C LEU A 233 15.41 -1.08 -15.43
N THR A 234 15.93 0.04 -15.95
CA THR A 234 15.27 0.80 -17.02
C THR A 234 15.16 -0.03 -18.30
N GLY A 235 16.22 -0.74 -18.68
CA GLY A 235 16.25 -1.67 -19.81
C GLY A 235 15.21 -2.77 -19.68
N ALA A 236 15.17 -3.44 -18.51
CA ALA A 236 14.19 -4.49 -18.24
C ALA A 236 12.73 -4.02 -18.42
N PHE A 237 12.39 -2.82 -17.91
CA PHE A 237 11.06 -2.25 -18.16
C PHE A 237 10.82 -1.93 -19.64
N GLY A 238 11.82 -1.42 -20.36
CA GLY A 238 11.76 -1.29 -21.82
C GLY A 238 11.43 -2.62 -22.51
N ASP A 239 12.15 -3.69 -22.16
CA ASP A 239 11.98 -5.03 -22.75
C ASP A 239 10.61 -5.65 -22.42
N TYR A 240 10.05 -5.37 -21.24
CA TYR A 240 8.68 -5.76 -20.91
C TYR A 240 7.66 -4.99 -21.74
N GLY A 241 7.80 -3.66 -21.86
CA GLY A 241 6.94 -2.82 -22.70
C GLY A 241 6.95 -3.29 -24.16
N GLY A 242 8.14 -3.65 -24.64
CA GLY A 242 8.38 -4.24 -25.95
C GLY A 242 7.75 -5.63 -26.17
N ARG A 243 7.11 -6.24 -25.17
CA ARG A 243 6.43 -7.55 -25.31
C ARG A 243 5.00 -7.63 -24.79
N THR A 244 4.67 -6.86 -23.76
CA THR A 244 3.30 -6.80 -23.22
C THR A 244 2.30 -6.13 -24.17
N GLY A 245 1.08 -6.66 -24.18
CA GLY A 245 -0.10 -6.06 -24.83
C GLY A 245 -1.20 -5.67 -23.84
N VAL A 246 -0.96 -5.79 -22.53
CA VAL A 246 -1.96 -5.52 -21.50
C VAL A 246 -1.84 -4.06 -21.03
N PRO A 247 -2.97 -3.33 -20.90
CA PRO A 247 -2.99 -2.00 -20.28
C PRO A 247 -2.38 -2.02 -18.88
N SER A 248 -1.64 -0.97 -18.50
CA SER A 248 -1.02 -0.90 -17.18
C SER A 248 -1.10 0.47 -16.53
N LEU A 249 -1.40 0.52 -15.23
CA LEU A 249 -1.35 1.72 -14.40
C LEU A 249 -0.15 1.65 -13.45
N TRP A 250 0.66 2.70 -13.42
CA TRP A 250 1.85 2.82 -12.61
C TRP A 250 1.63 3.91 -11.57
N LEU A 251 1.87 3.62 -10.30
CA LEU A 251 1.71 4.57 -9.20
C LEU A 251 3.03 4.72 -8.46
N TYR A 252 3.59 5.94 -8.47
CA TYR A 252 4.83 6.31 -7.80
C TYR A 252 4.66 7.65 -7.09
N GLY A 253 5.47 7.90 -6.05
CA GLY A 253 5.43 9.16 -5.29
C GLY A 253 6.80 9.78 -5.12
N ASP A 254 6.82 11.08 -4.84
CA ASP A 254 8.01 11.93 -4.83
C ASP A 254 9.05 11.55 -3.77
N ASN A 255 8.59 11.13 -2.60
CA ASN A 255 9.44 10.79 -1.45
C ASN A 255 9.66 9.27 -1.31
N ASP A 256 9.58 8.51 -2.40
CA ASP A 256 9.91 7.07 -2.39
C ASP A 256 11.38 6.87 -2.03
N SER A 257 11.64 6.11 -0.97
CA SER A 257 13.00 5.89 -0.44
C SER A 257 13.87 4.97 -1.32
N VAL A 258 13.26 4.28 -2.29
CA VAL A 258 13.89 3.26 -3.12
C VAL A 258 14.12 3.77 -4.54
N TRP A 259 13.12 4.45 -5.12
CA TRP A 259 13.15 4.92 -6.51
C TRP A 259 13.14 6.44 -6.61
N SER A 260 14.20 7.03 -7.16
CA SER A 260 14.17 8.48 -7.45
C SER A 260 13.19 8.80 -8.58
N ALA A 261 12.56 9.98 -8.53
CA ALA A 261 11.68 10.47 -9.59
C ALA A 261 12.34 10.41 -10.99
N SER A 262 13.65 10.68 -11.07
CA SER A 262 14.42 10.58 -12.31
C SER A 262 14.54 9.14 -12.84
N LEU A 263 14.69 8.15 -11.94
CA LEU A 263 14.73 6.74 -12.32
C LEU A 263 13.36 6.27 -12.79
N VAL A 264 12.30 6.62 -12.04
CA VAL A 264 10.92 6.28 -12.39
C VAL A 264 10.55 6.83 -13.77
N THR A 265 10.88 8.10 -14.04
CA THR A 265 10.64 8.73 -15.34
C THR A 265 11.33 7.98 -16.47
N ARG A 266 12.60 7.56 -16.29
CA ARG A 266 13.33 6.78 -17.31
C ARG A 266 12.73 5.40 -17.53
N MET A 267 12.36 4.68 -16.47
CA MET A 267 11.72 3.36 -16.57
C MET A 267 10.41 3.43 -17.35
N PHE A 268 9.55 4.40 -17.03
CA PHE A 268 8.26 4.57 -17.70
C PHE A 268 8.44 5.00 -19.16
N ALA A 269 9.35 5.95 -19.44
CA ALA A 269 9.67 6.36 -20.81
C ALA A 269 10.17 5.18 -21.65
N ALA A 270 11.13 4.39 -21.15
CA ALA A 270 11.64 3.22 -21.86
C ALA A 270 10.54 2.19 -22.17
N TYR A 271 9.66 1.91 -21.19
CA TYR A 271 8.52 1.02 -21.38
C TYR A 271 7.58 1.53 -22.49
N ARG A 272 7.28 2.83 -22.51
CA ARG A 272 6.35 3.45 -23.46
C ARG A 272 6.93 3.58 -24.86
N ASP A 273 8.20 3.97 -24.96
CA ASP A 273 8.93 4.03 -26.23
C ASP A 273 8.98 2.64 -26.89
N ALA A 274 9.23 1.59 -26.10
CA ALA A 274 9.23 0.21 -26.59
C ALA A 274 7.84 -0.27 -27.03
N GLN A 275 6.77 0.16 -26.36
CA GLN A 275 5.40 -0.11 -26.80
C GLN A 275 5.06 0.61 -28.11
N ALA A 276 5.42 1.89 -28.23
CA ALA A 276 5.17 2.67 -29.44
C ALA A 276 5.91 2.11 -30.66
N ALA A 277 7.11 1.56 -30.47
CA ALA A 277 7.91 0.94 -31.53
C ALA A 277 7.26 -0.28 -32.18
N LYS A 278 6.26 -0.92 -31.55
CA LYS A 278 5.53 -2.06 -32.13
C LYS A 278 4.62 -1.68 -33.29
N GLY A 279 4.26 -0.41 -33.45
CA GLY A 279 3.40 0.08 -34.53
C GLY A 279 1.93 -0.35 -34.45
N GLU A 280 1.55 -1.17 -33.48
CA GLU A 280 0.16 -1.53 -33.18
C GLU A 280 -0.40 -0.53 -32.16
N PRO A 281 -1.51 0.18 -32.45
CA PRO A 281 -2.19 0.99 -31.45
C PRO A 281 -2.66 0.06 -30.32
N VAL A 282 -2.03 0.16 -29.16
CA VAL A 282 -2.55 -0.51 -27.95
C VAL A 282 -3.74 0.34 -27.53
N ALA A 283 -4.95 -0.14 -27.80
CA ALA A 283 -6.15 0.44 -27.20
C ALA A 283 -5.96 0.39 -25.68
N ASP A 284 -5.88 1.56 -25.06
CA ASP A 284 -5.63 1.77 -23.63
C ASP A 284 -4.17 1.56 -23.18
N GLU A 285 -3.40 2.62 -23.43
CA GLU A 285 -1.99 2.81 -23.12
C GLU A 285 -1.61 2.67 -21.63
N ALA A 286 -0.32 2.46 -21.37
CA ALA A 286 0.19 2.54 -20.01
C ALA A 286 0.16 3.99 -19.49
N GLU A 287 -0.33 4.15 -18.28
CA GLU A 287 -0.46 5.43 -17.58
C GLU A 287 0.42 5.43 -16.33
N MET A 288 1.02 6.58 -16.02
CA MET A 288 1.72 6.80 -14.76
C MET A 288 1.04 7.92 -13.98
N VAL A 289 0.72 7.62 -12.73
CA VAL A 289 0.22 8.57 -11.75
C VAL A 289 1.32 8.84 -10.74
N ASP A 290 1.79 10.09 -10.75
CA ASP A 290 2.54 10.66 -9.65
C ASP A 290 1.56 11.20 -8.61
N TYR A 291 1.53 10.59 -7.43
CA TYR A 291 0.64 11.00 -6.35
C TYR A 291 1.30 11.97 -5.36
N GLY A 292 2.49 12.46 -5.67
CA GLY A 292 3.26 13.36 -4.81
C GLY A 292 3.83 12.65 -3.58
N ALA A 293 4.02 13.40 -2.49
CA ALA A 293 4.55 12.84 -1.26
C ALA A 293 3.49 12.09 -0.44
N TYR A 294 3.86 10.94 0.12
CA TYR A 294 3.04 10.20 1.07
C TYR A 294 3.80 9.96 2.37
N LYS A 295 3.21 10.45 3.48
CA LYS A 295 3.75 10.34 4.84
C LYS A 295 5.26 10.62 4.87
N ASP A 296 6.04 9.72 5.45
CA ASP A 296 7.50 9.75 5.50
C ASP A 296 8.15 9.04 4.31
N ASP A 297 7.49 8.04 3.73
CA ASP A 297 7.96 7.30 2.57
C ASP A 297 6.78 6.94 1.63
N ALA A 298 6.91 7.24 0.34
CA ALA A 298 5.90 6.85 -0.65
C ALA A 298 5.86 5.33 -0.89
N HIS A 299 6.96 4.62 -0.62
CA HIS A 299 7.09 3.19 -0.89
C HIS A 299 6.12 2.30 -0.09
N ARG A 300 5.52 2.82 0.99
CA ARG A 300 4.55 2.12 1.85
C ARG A 300 3.08 2.31 1.44
N LEU A 301 2.79 3.14 0.43
CA LEU A 301 1.42 3.59 0.12
C LEU A 301 0.36 2.47 0.08
N VAL A 302 0.63 1.38 -0.66
CA VAL A 302 -0.38 0.34 -0.93
C VAL A 302 -0.69 -0.55 0.28
N GLY A 303 0.27 -0.69 1.21
CA GLY A 303 0.09 -1.47 2.44
C GLY A 303 -0.72 -0.74 3.50
N ASP A 304 -0.80 0.58 3.41
CA ASP A 304 -1.47 1.42 4.38
C ASP A 304 -2.96 1.61 4.07
N ARG A 305 -3.78 1.51 5.12
CA ARG A 305 -5.21 1.83 5.04
C ARG A 305 -5.46 3.28 4.62
N ASP A 306 -4.61 4.21 5.06
CA ASP A 306 -4.66 5.61 4.66
C ASP A 306 -4.29 5.84 3.19
N GLY A 307 -3.53 4.93 2.59
CA GLY A 307 -3.13 5.02 1.18
C GLY A 307 -4.30 4.80 0.24
N VAL A 308 -5.32 4.03 0.66
CA VAL A 308 -6.49 3.71 -0.17
C VAL A 308 -7.16 4.95 -0.74
N ARG A 309 -7.31 6.02 0.05
CA ARG A 309 -7.92 7.29 -0.43
C ARG A 309 -7.11 8.00 -1.52
N ILE A 310 -5.83 7.66 -1.67
CA ILE A 310 -4.92 8.25 -2.64
C ILE A 310 -4.86 7.38 -3.88
N TRP A 311 -4.64 6.07 -3.74
CA TRP A 311 -4.46 5.19 -4.89
C TRP A 311 -5.76 4.64 -5.47
N TRP A 312 -6.83 4.52 -4.69
CA TRP A 312 -8.08 3.94 -5.20
C TRP A 312 -8.70 4.78 -6.34
N PRO A 313 -8.81 6.12 -6.25
CA PRO A 313 -9.43 6.90 -7.33
C PRO A 313 -8.82 6.71 -8.73
N PRO A 314 -7.48 6.78 -8.94
CA PRO A 314 -6.90 6.49 -10.24
C PRO A 314 -7.04 5.00 -10.63
N VAL A 315 -6.95 4.07 -9.67
CA VAL A 315 -7.18 2.64 -9.93
C VAL A 315 -8.61 2.38 -10.38
N GLU A 316 -9.61 3.00 -9.76
CA GLU A 316 -11.02 2.90 -10.12
C GLU A 316 -11.27 3.39 -11.54
N ALA A 317 -10.76 4.56 -11.87
CA ALA A 317 -10.87 5.13 -13.21
C ALA A 317 -10.23 4.20 -14.25
N PHE A 318 -9.05 3.65 -13.96
CA PHE A 318 -8.37 2.70 -14.83
C PHE A 318 -9.13 1.39 -15.00
N LEU A 319 -9.58 0.78 -13.89
CA LEU A 319 -10.36 -0.47 -13.91
C LEU A 319 -11.66 -0.31 -14.68
N ALA A 320 -12.38 0.81 -14.51
CA ALA A 320 -13.59 1.07 -15.25
C ALA A 320 -13.35 1.15 -16.78
N ARG A 321 -12.23 1.75 -17.21
CA ARG A 321 -11.85 1.82 -18.64
C ARG A 321 -11.59 0.45 -19.24
N VAL A 322 -10.90 -0.43 -18.50
CA VAL A 322 -10.59 -1.79 -18.97
C VAL A 322 -11.71 -2.81 -18.74
N GLY A 323 -12.93 -2.33 -18.41
CA GLY A 323 -14.12 -3.17 -18.27
C GLY A 323 -14.18 -3.98 -16.97
N MET A 324 -13.43 -3.59 -15.95
CA MET A 324 -13.42 -4.25 -14.65
C MET A 324 -14.45 -3.62 -13.69
N PRO A 325 -15.16 -4.39 -12.86
CA PRO A 325 -16.19 -3.85 -11.96
C PRO A 325 -15.59 -2.98 -10.85
N THR A 326 -16.24 -1.87 -10.54
CA THR A 326 -15.77 -0.91 -9.53
C THR A 326 -16.82 -0.54 -8.48
N ALA A 327 -18.07 -0.93 -8.67
CA ALA A 327 -19.14 -0.64 -7.71
C ALA A 327 -18.92 -1.41 -6.39
N VAL A 328 -19.19 -0.77 -5.26
CA VAL A 328 -19.23 -1.45 -3.96
C VAL A 328 -20.43 -2.39 -3.94
N GLN A 329 -20.17 -3.66 -3.65
CA GLN A 329 -21.16 -4.74 -3.62
C GLN A 329 -21.27 -5.41 -2.25
N TYR A 330 -20.26 -5.23 -1.39
CA TYR A 330 -20.18 -5.90 -0.09
C TYR A 330 -19.78 -4.91 1.00
N ARG A 331 -20.37 -5.08 2.19
CA ARG A 331 -19.96 -4.37 3.39
C ARG A 331 -18.96 -5.23 4.16
N VAL A 332 -17.67 -4.96 3.97
CA VAL A 332 -16.59 -5.63 4.72
C VAL A 332 -16.49 -5.03 6.10
N ARG A 333 -16.57 -5.86 7.15
CA ARG A 333 -16.39 -5.41 8.53
C ARG A 333 -14.98 -4.88 8.74
N THR A 334 -14.85 -3.77 9.46
CA THR A 334 -13.54 -3.24 9.88
C THR A 334 -13.49 -3.15 11.40
N PRO A 335 -12.30 -3.23 12.02
CA PRO A 335 -12.15 -2.99 13.45
C PRO A 335 -12.76 -1.64 13.83
N ALA A 336 -13.67 -1.66 14.81
CA ALA A 336 -14.29 -0.44 15.32
C ALA A 336 -13.26 0.35 16.13
N ILE A 337 -13.09 1.63 15.78
CA ILE A 337 -12.28 2.55 16.58
C ILE A 337 -13.04 2.80 17.91
N PRO A 338 -12.41 2.59 19.08
CA PRO A 338 -13.07 2.87 20.35
C PRO A 338 -13.48 4.33 20.48
N ASN A 339 -14.62 4.59 21.12
CA ASN A 339 -15.09 5.95 21.36
C ASN A 339 -14.16 6.68 22.33
N GLY A 340 -14.03 8.00 22.13
CA GLY A 340 -13.32 8.87 23.05
C GLY A 340 -13.97 8.87 24.43
N THR A 341 -13.14 8.81 25.47
CA THR A 341 -13.61 8.72 26.86
C THR A 341 -13.63 10.06 27.58
N GLY A 342 -12.98 11.08 27.01
CA GLY A 342 -12.78 12.36 27.67
C GLY A 342 -11.82 12.30 28.87
N PHE A 343 -11.07 11.21 29.03
CA PHE A 343 -10.15 11.01 30.16
C PHE A 343 -9.10 12.11 30.30
N ALA A 344 -8.49 12.53 29.17
CA ALA A 344 -7.52 13.61 29.12
C ALA A 344 -7.45 14.22 27.70
N ALA A 345 -6.87 15.41 27.59
CA ALA A 345 -6.43 15.93 26.29
C ALA A 345 -5.33 15.03 25.70
N LEU A 346 -5.31 14.86 24.38
CA LEU A 346 -4.35 13.98 23.71
C LEU A 346 -2.89 14.39 23.98
N ASP A 347 -2.61 15.69 24.02
CA ASP A 347 -1.28 16.26 24.25
C ASP A 347 -0.89 16.34 25.74
N ALA A 348 -1.77 15.93 26.65
CA ALA A 348 -1.48 15.84 28.08
C ALA A 348 -0.59 14.62 28.39
N ILE A 349 0.68 14.68 28.00
CA ILE A 349 1.69 13.62 28.22
C ILE A 349 1.76 13.20 29.69
N GLY A 350 1.53 14.14 30.61
CA GLY A 350 1.46 13.92 32.06
C GLY A 350 0.39 12.91 32.48
N ALA A 351 -0.74 12.88 31.75
CA ALA A 351 -1.93 12.10 32.07
C ALA A 351 -1.86 10.64 31.60
N VAL A 352 -0.90 10.28 30.73
CA VAL A 352 -0.75 8.89 30.31
C VAL A 352 -0.30 8.04 31.51
N PRO A 353 -1.08 7.02 31.90
CA PRO A 353 -0.83 6.29 33.14
C PRO A 353 0.40 5.38 32.99
N TYR A 354 1.05 5.07 34.12
CA TYR A 354 2.15 4.09 34.25
C TYR A 354 3.44 4.40 33.48
N LEU A 355 3.50 5.46 32.67
CA LEU A 355 4.69 5.79 31.91
C LEU A 355 5.80 6.43 32.77
N ASP A 356 7.01 5.89 32.62
CA ASP A 356 8.26 6.52 33.02
C ASP A 356 8.72 7.59 31.98
N ASP A 357 9.92 8.15 32.16
CA ASP A 357 10.46 9.17 31.25
C ASP A 357 10.68 8.66 29.82
N ALA A 358 11.05 7.39 29.68
CA ALA A 358 11.20 6.74 28.38
C ALA A 358 9.84 6.60 27.68
N GLY A 359 8.81 6.16 28.41
CA GLY A 359 7.43 6.10 27.96
C GLY A 359 6.88 7.46 27.55
N ARG A 360 7.10 8.50 28.36
CA ARG A 360 6.67 9.87 28.02
C ARG A 360 7.38 10.40 26.78
N SER A 361 8.62 9.99 26.54
CA SER A 361 9.35 10.30 25.31
C SER A 361 8.79 9.51 24.12
N GLY A 362 8.43 8.24 24.32
CA GLY A 362 7.71 7.42 23.35
C GLY A 362 6.36 8.00 22.96
N TYR A 363 5.57 8.46 23.93
CA TYR A 363 4.28 9.12 23.69
C TYR A 363 4.46 10.44 22.94
N ARG A 364 5.48 11.24 23.28
CA ARG A 364 5.86 12.43 22.49
C ARG A 364 6.20 12.10 21.03
N ASN A 365 6.76 10.92 20.77
CA ASN A 365 6.99 10.47 19.41
C ASN A 365 5.67 10.07 18.73
N PHE A 366 4.81 9.32 19.43
CA PHE A 366 3.46 8.96 18.95
C PHE A 366 2.65 10.19 18.49
N LEU A 367 2.68 11.29 19.25
CA LEU A 367 1.97 12.52 18.90
C LEU A 367 2.42 13.16 17.57
N LYS A 368 3.61 12.81 17.07
CA LYS A 368 4.16 13.30 15.80
C LYS A 368 3.87 12.38 14.62
N GLN A 369 3.36 11.17 14.88
CA GLN A 369 3.12 10.18 13.83
C GLN A 369 1.90 10.56 12.99
N TYR A 370 1.83 10.10 11.75
CA TYR A 370 0.70 10.34 10.86
C TYR A 370 -0.60 9.72 11.38
N PRO A 371 -1.77 10.14 10.85
CA PRO A 371 -3.04 9.44 11.10
C PRO A 371 -2.98 7.93 10.80
N SER A 372 -3.98 7.20 11.29
CA SER A 372 -3.94 5.74 11.44
C SER A 372 -2.80 5.31 12.36
N ARG A 373 -2.92 5.69 13.64
CA ARG A 373 -1.97 5.38 14.70
C ARG A 373 -2.65 4.98 16.00
N ALA A 374 -1.95 4.22 16.83
CA ALA A 374 -2.43 3.85 18.15
C ALA A 374 -1.29 3.82 19.17
N PHE A 375 -1.63 4.09 20.43
CA PHE A 375 -0.75 3.96 21.58
C PHE A 375 -1.37 3.03 22.61
N ALA A 376 -0.62 2.03 23.06
CA ALA A 376 -1.01 1.08 24.08
C ALA A 376 -0.09 1.18 25.30
N VAL A 377 -0.66 0.96 26.48
CA VAL A 377 0.04 0.97 27.76
C VAL A 377 -0.53 -0.10 28.69
N SER A 378 0.25 -0.53 29.67
CA SER A 378 -0.15 -1.49 30.69
C SER A 378 0.28 -1.04 32.09
N ASN A 379 -0.30 -1.64 33.12
CA ASN A 379 -0.04 -1.30 34.52
C ASN A 379 1.41 -1.56 34.94
N SER A 380 2.12 -2.46 34.25
CA SER A 380 3.55 -2.74 34.47
C SER A 380 4.47 -1.59 34.03
N GLY A 381 3.93 -0.58 33.33
CA GLY A 381 4.68 0.49 32.71
C GLY A 381 5.15 0.18 31.28
N ALA A 382 4.94 -1.04 30.77
CA ALA A 382 5.19 -1.35 29.37
C ALA A 382 4.22 -0.60 28.45
N TRP A 383 4.73 -0.16 27.31
CA TRP A 383 4.02 0.64 26.31
C TRP A 383 4.51 0.33 24.91
N SER A 384 3.70 0.62 23.91
CA SER A 384 4.12 0.65 22.51
C SER A 384 3.16 1.54 21.71
N TRP A 385 3.61 2.02 20.56
CA TRP A 385 2.78 2.67 19.56
C TRP A 385 2.99 2.06 18.20
N ALA A 386 1.99 2.22 17.33
CA ALA A 386 2.08 1.86 15.93
C ALA A 386 1.42 2.93 15.06
N GLU A 387 1.87 3.05 13.82
CA GLU A 387 1.38 3.95 12.78
C GLU A 387 1.40 3.25 11.41
N GLY A 388 0.36 3.48 10.60
CA GLY A 388 0.22 2.85 9.29
C GLY A 388 -0.25 1.41 9.35
N GLY A 389 -0.05 0.71 8.23
CA GLY A 389 -0.62 -0.61 7.99
C GLY A 389 -2.14 -0.60 7.98
N ASP A 390 -2.72 -1.77 8.28
CA ASP A 390 -4.17 -1.98 8.27
C ASP A 390 -4.83 -1.75 9.63
N ASP A 391 -4.25 -2.34 10.68
CA ASP A 391 -4.73 -2.24 12.07
C ASP A 391 -3.59 -1.85 13.04
N PRO A 392 -3.25 -0.54 13.14
CA PRO A 392 -2.24 -0.06 14.08
C PRO A 392 -2.65 -0.31 15.55
N MET A 393 -3.94 -0.47 15.85
CA MET A 393 -4.38 -0.75 17.22
C MET A 393 -3.92 -2.12 17.69
N ALA A 394 -4.16 -3.15 16.87
CA ALA A 394 -3.70 -4.52 17.17
C ALA A 394 -2.17 -4.58 17.29
N VAL A 395 -1.44 -3.89 16.41
CA VAL A 395 0.03 -3.86 16.42
C VAL A 395 0.56 -3.20 17.70
N ALA A 396 0.01 -2.04 18.09
CA ALA A 396 0.43 -1.34 19.31
C ALA A 396 0.19 -2.21 20.56
N VAL A 397 -0.96 -2.87 20.67
CA VAL A 397 -1.29 -3.76 21.80
C VAL A 397 -0.36 -4.98 21.81
N ALA A 398 -0.18 -5.65 20.67
CA ALA A 398 0.65 -6.85 20.58
C ALA A 398 2.12 -6.55 20.95
N ASN A 399 2.68 -5.45 20.45
CA ASN A 399 4.07 -5.07 20.76
C ASN A 399 4.24 -4.64 22.22
N CYS A 400 3.28 -3.90 22.78
CA CYS A 400 3.25 -3.61 24.21
C CYS A 400 3.25 -4.92 25.03
N GLN A 401 2.43 -5.90 24.64
CA GLN A 401 2.26 -7.14 25.40
C GLN A 401 3.53 -7.99 25.44
N LYS A 402 4.37 -7.96 24.40
CA LYS A 402 5.68 -8.66 24.37
C LYS A 402 6.62 -8.24 25.52
N ARG A 403 6.38 -7.08 26.13
CA ARG A 403 7.20 -6.50 27.20
C ARG A 403 6.47 -6.36 28.52
N SER A 404 5.19 -6.74 28.59
CA SER A 404 4.37 -6.57 29.78
C SER A 404 4.03 -7.90 30.43
N SER A 405 4.11 -7.94 31.75
CA SER A 405 3.48 -8.99 32.56
C SER A 405 1.97 -8.76 32.74
N ASP A 406 1.50 -7.54 32.47
CA ASP A 406 0.10 -7.14 32.64
C ASP A 406 -0.58 -6.95 31.27
N PRO A 407 -1.92 -7.00 31.19
CA PRO A 407 -2.63 -6.75 29.94
C PRO A 407 -2.39 -5.34 29.39
N CYS A 408 -1.96 -5.24 28.14
CA CYS A 408 -1.87 -3.97 27.43
C CYS A 408 -3.25 -3.52 26.91
N ARG A 409 -3.53 -2.22 27.06
CA ARG A 409 -4.77 -1.59 26.61
C ARG A 409 -4.47 -0.32 25.82
N LEU A 410 -5.35 0.00 24.87
CA LEU A 410 -5.25 1.25 24.10
C LEU A 410 -5.46 2.44 25.03
N TYR A 411 -4.54 3.41 24.96
CA TYR A 411 -4.68 4.72 25.58
C TYR A 411 -5.20 5.75 24.58
N ALA A 412 -4.64 5.77 23.37
CA ALA A 412 -5.02 6.70 22.32
C ALA A 412 -5.10 5.99 20.96
N VAL A 413 -6.07 6.38 20.15
CA VAL A 413 -6.22 5.97 18.75
C VAL A 413 -6.43 7.22 17.93
N ASN A 414 -5.57 7.42 16.93
CA ASN A 414 -5.48 8.65 16.13
C ASN A 414 -5.35 9.90 17.02
N ASP A 415 -6.35 10.76 17.00
CA ASP A 415 -6.40 12.01 17.76
C ASP A 415 -7.27 11.91 19.03
N THR A 416 -7.68 10.70 19.43
CA THR A 416 -8.65 10.48 20.51
C THR A 416 -8.07 9.64 21.64
N VAL A 417 -8.21 10.11 22.88
CA VAL A 417 -7.94 9.30 24.08
C VAL A 417 -9.13 8.37 24.33
N VAL A 418 -8.84 7.07 24.37
CA VAL A 418 -9.82 5.98 24.52
C VAL A 418 -9.68 5.24 25.86
N TRP A 419 -8.79 5.73 26.73
CA TRP A 419 -8.49 5.13 28.02
C TRP A 419 -9.70 5.17 28.98
N GLN A 420 -9.98 4.05 29.64
CA GLN A 420 -10.98 3.96 30.71
C GLN A 420 -10.29 3.54 32.01
N ASP A 421 -10.44 4.35 33.04
CA ASP A 421 -9.89 4.04 34.35
C ASP A 421 -10.70 2.90 34.98
N SER A 422 -10.04 1.80 35.31
CA SER A 422 -10.68 0.53 35.67
C SER A 422 -11.29 0.52 37.09
N SER A 423 -11.54 1.68 37.70
CA SER A 423 -12.17 1.74 39.03
C SER A 423 -13.66 1.38 39.03
N THR A 424 -14.29 1.14 37.87
CA THR A 424 -15.75 0.90 37.80
C THR A 424 -16.27 -0.20 36.85
N ALA A 425 -15.46 -1.07 36.23
CA ALA A 425 -16.05 -2.13 35.38
C ALA A 425 -15.34 -3.49 35.44
N THR A 426 -16.08 -4.48 35.95
CA THR A 426 -15.76 -5.91 35.97
C THR A 426 -16.15 -6.56 34.63
N ALA A 427 -15.24 -7.36 34.05
CA ALA A 427 -15.39 -8.29 32.90
C ALA A 427 -15.74 -7.67 31.52
N ALA A 428 -15.25 -8.14 30.36
CA ALA A 428 -14.71 -9.43 29.94
C ALA A 428 -13.59 -9.26 28.89
N ALA A 429 -12.67 -10.23 28.81
CA ALA A 429 -11.56 -10.26 27.85
C ALA A 429 -12.06 -10.62 26.43
N PRO A 430 -11.59 -9.95 25.37
CA PRO A 430 -11.68 -10.49 24.03
C PRO A 430 -10.59 -11.55 23.82
N ALA A 431 -10.93 -12.59 23.04
CA ALA A 431 -10.04 -13.68 22.67
C ALA A 431 -8.81 -13.18 21.90
N ALA A 432 -7.66 -13.84 22.12
CA ALA A 432 -6.41 -13.55 21.44
C ALA A 432 -6.54 -13.66 19.91
N PRO A 433 -5.96 -12.72 19.14
CA PRO A 433 -5.84 -12.91 17.69
C PRO A 433 -4.83 -14.02 17.40
N ALA A 434 -5.09 -14.74 16.31
CA ALA A 434 -4.16 -15.71 15.74
C ALA A 434 -2.87 -15.00 15.29
N ASP A 435 -1.72 -15.66 15.48
CA ASP A 435 -0.42 -15.19 15.04
C ASP A 435 -0.39 -14.97 13.52
N GLY A 436 0.06 -13.78 13.11
CA GLY A 436 0.56 -13.51 11.76
C GLY A 436 -0.24 -12.48 10.96
N GLY A 437 0.16 -11.21 11.04
CA GLY A 437 -0.37 -10.15 10.18
C GLY A 437 0.06 -8.75 10.61
N ALA A 438 1.37 -8.43 10.54
CA ALA A 438 1.86 -7.10 10.96
C ALA A 438 3.17 -6.70 10.26
N ALA A 439 3.27 -6.89 8.94
CA ALA A 439 4.49 -6.56 8.20
C ALA A 439 4.55 -5.10 7.67
N HIS A 440 3.52 -4.27 7.90
CA HIS A 440 3.40 -2.96 7.23
C HIS A 440 3.22 -1.75 8.15
N ALA A 441 3.02 -1.92 9.45
CA ALA A 441 2.92 -0.79 10.39
C ALA A 441 4.30 -0.43 10.95
N LEU A 442 4.60 0.87 11.03
CA LEU A 442 5.72 1.39 11.80
C LEU A 442 5.37 1.31 13.28
N ALA A 443 6.18 0.64 14.09
CA ALA A 443 5.92 0.50 15.52
C ALA A 443 7.16 0.80 16.37
N SER A 444 6.93 1.26 17.60
CA SER A 444 8.00 1.31 18.60
C SER A 444 8.39 -0.07 19.11
N ARG A 445 9.60 -0.11 19.67
CA ARG A 445 10.31 -1.29 20.20
C ARG A 445 9.50 -2.26 21.03
#